data_AF-A0A848PAU2-F1
#
_entry.id   AF-A0A848PAU2-F1
#
_cell.length_a   1.000
_cell.length_b   1.000
_cell.length_c   1.000
_cell.angle_alpha   90.00
_cell.angle_beta   90.00
_cell.angle_gamma   90.00
#
_symmetry.space_group_name_H-M   'P 1'
#
loop_
_entity.id
_entity.type
_entity.pdbx_description
1 polymer ?
#
loop_
_entity_poly.entity_id
_entity_poly.type
_entity_poly.pdbx_seq_one_letter_code
_entity_poly.pdbx_strand_id
1 'polypeptide(L)'
;MRAMSSKHRARGFTLLELLVAITLLAILAVLAWRGLDSMTRTHEALAQRDERIEALKTAYAQFDADCTQLADPNTLSRSPIEVDANRVLLVRDRRDDSQPPAWQVVLYRVVDSRLERLQSQPITNRGDLRNALDNLRQGGGNAARYQLASNIDGISARAWIEPGGWLDSTGALSAALFPGGSNTTTLTGLPSASTPSASAPSANNGVVVPAASVRAVELALLVRMTPQGAPQRFTRICMTGL
;
A
#
# COMPACT_ATOMS: atom_id res chain seq x y z
N MET A 1 6.09 67.63 69.22
CA MET A 1 5.86 66.70 68.07
C MET A 1 5.37 65.37 68.63
N ARG A 2 4.09 65.02 68.44
CA ARG A 2 3.50 63.77 68.94
C ARG A 2 3.11 62.95 67.72
N ALA A 3 3.90 61.93 67.39
CA ALA A 3 3.62 61.04 66.27
C ALA A 3 2.39 60.18 66.60
N MET A 4 1.32 60.32 65.82
CA MET A 4 0.16 59.45 65.88
C MET A 4 0.54 58.10 65.28
N SER A 5 0.81 57.12 66.12
CA SER A 5 0.93 55.72 65.70
C SER A 5 -0.45 55.22 65.29
N SER A 6 -0.67 55.06 63.98
CA SER A 6 -1.85 54.38 63.46
C SER A 6 -1.74 52.89 63.78
N LYS A 7 -2.50 52.44 64.79
CA LYS A 7 -2.71 51.01 64.99
C LYS A 7 -3.55 50.49 63.84
N HIS A 8 -2.90 49.84 62.88
CA HIS A 8 -3.60 49.03 61.89
C HIS A 8 -4.39 47.93 62.63
N ARG A 9 -5.71 48.00 62.56
CA ARG A 9 -6.59 46.90 62.99
C ARG A 9 -6.24 45.67 62.13
N ALA A 10 -5.67 44.64 62.75
CA ALA A 10 -5.59 43.32 62.15
C ALA A 10 -7.02 42.83 61.88
N ARG A 11 -7.40 42.76 60.59
CA ARG A 11 -8.67 42.18 60.18
C ARG A 11 -8.52 40.67 60.33
N GLY A 12 -9.32 40.07 61.22
CA GLY A 12 -9.33 38.64 61.45
C GLY A 12 -9.72 37.90 60.18
N PHE A 13 -8.86 36.97 59.77
CA PHE A 13 -9.06 36.04 58.67
C PHE A 13 -10.38 35.29 58.88
N THR A 14 -11.40 35.60 58.09
CA THR A 14 -12.71 35.01 58.30
C THR A 14 -12.69 33.55 57.83
N LEU A 15 -13.38 32.65 58.52
CA LEU A 15 -13.54 31.25 58.08
C LEU A 15 -14.10 31.18 56.65
N LEU A 16 -14.91 32.17 56.29
CA LEU A 16 -15.47 32.35 54.95
C LEU A 16 -14.39 32.65 53.89
N GLU A 17 -13.38 33.46 54.20
CA GLU A 17 -12.23 33.73 53.31
C GLU A 17 -11.45 32.46 52.99
N LEU A 18 -11.15 31.65 54.01
CA LEU A 18 -10.49 30.36 53.82
C LEU A 18 -11.36 29.43 52.96
N LEU A 19 -12.66 29.35 53.24
CA LEU A 19 -13.58 28.46 52.54
C LEU A 19 -13.72 28.84 51.06
N VAL A 20 -13.83 30.13 50.75
CA VAL A 20 -13.86 30.61 49.37
C VAL A 20 -12.50 30.36 48.70
N ALA A 21 -11.38 30.57 49.39
CA ALA A 21 -10.06 30.32 48.83
C ALA A 21 -9.85 28.84 48.45
N ILE A 22 -10.21 27.90 49.34
CA ILE A 22 -10.05 26.47 49.07
C ILE A 22 -11.01 25.98 47.98
N THR A 23 -12.23 26.52 47.90
CA THR A 23 -13.19 26.12 46.84
C THR A 23 -12.73 26.59 45.48
N LEU A 24 -12.24 27.82 45.36
CA LEU A 24 -11.64 28.32 44.12
C LEU A 24 -10.38 27.54 43.73
N LEU A 25 -9.49 27.27 44.69
CA LEU A 25 -8.29 26.47 44.47
C LEU A 25 -8.66 25.07 43.96
N ALA A 26 -9.67 24.43 44.57
CA ALA A 26 -10.13 23.12 44.17
C ALA A 26 -10.67 23.12 42.72
N ILE A 27 -11.46 24.12 42.33
CA ILE A 27 -11.98 24.25 40.95
C ILE A 27 -10.83 24.44 39.96
N LEU A 28 -9.88 25.33 40.25
CA LEU A 28 -8.72 25.56 39.40
C LEU A 28 -7.87 24.31 39.24
N ALA A 29 -7.64 23.55 40.32
CA ALA A 29 -6.92 22.29 40.28
C ALA A 29 -7.62 21.26 39.37
N VAL A 30 -8.95 21.14 39.45
CA VAL A 30 -9.72 20.24 38.58
C VAL A 30 -9.66 20.67 37.11
N LEU A 31 -9.80 21.97 36.82
CA LEU A 31 -9.70 22.49 35.46
C LEU A 31 -8.30 22.31 34.87
N ALA A 32 -7.25 22.56 35.66
CA ALA A 32 -5.87 22.33 35.26
C ALA A 32 -5.60 20.86 34.94
N TRP A 33 -6.08 19.94 35.79
CA TRP A 33 -5.97 18.49 35.54
C TRP A 33 -6.73 18.05 34.28
N ARG A 34 -7.96 18.55 34.09
CA ARG A 34 -8.76 18.28 32.89
C ARG A 34 -8.08 18.81 31.61
N GLY A 35 -7.50 20.01 31.68
CA GLY A 35 -6.74 20.60 30.56
C GLY A 35 -5.52 19.75 30.19
N LEU A 36 -4.77 19.30 31.20
CA LEU A 36 -3.60 18.44 31.00
C LEU A 36 -3.97 17.05 30.44
N ASP A 37 -5.03 16.41 30.97
CA ASP A 37 -5.53 15.13 30.45
C ASP A 37 -6.00 15.25 28.99
N SER A 38 -6.67 16.34 28.63
CA SER A 38 -7.06 16.57 27.23
C SER A 38 -5.85 16.74 26.31
N MET A 39 -4.81 17.45 26.76
CA MET A 39 -3.60 17.69 25.97
C MET A 39 -2.82 16.38 25.77
N THR A 40 -2.59 15.61 26.84
CA THR A 40 -1.87 14.33 26.78
C THR A 40 -2.52 13.34 25.81
N ARG A 41 -3.85 13.17 25.89
CA ARG A 41 -4.60 12.33 24.94
C ARG A 41 -4.49 12.81 23.50
N THR A 42 -4.48 14.13 23.29
CA THR A 42 -4.30 14.70 21.94
C THR A 42 -2.91 14.38 21.40
N HIS A 43 -1.87 14.51 22.23
CA HIS A 43 -0.50 14.14 21.84
C HIS A 43 -0.37 12.65 21.52
N GLU A 44 -0.96 11.77 22.32
CA GLU A 44 -0.97 10.33 22.05
C GLU A 44 -1.65 10.00 20.72
N ALA A 45 -2.82 10.60 20.45
CA ALA A 45 -3.54 10.40 19.20
C ALA A 45 -2.75 10.91 17.97
N LEU A 46 -2.05 12.05 18.11
CA LEU A 46 -1.17 12.57 17.07
C LEU A 46 0.03 11.67 16.83
N ALA A 47 0.69 11.21 17.90
CA ALA A 47 1.84 10.31 17.80
C ALA A 47 1.48 9.00 17.09
N GLN A 48 0.34 8.38 17.43
CA GLN A 48 -0.16 7.18 16.74
C GLN A 48 -0.47 7.43 15.26
N ARG A 49 -0.95 8.64 14.92
CA ARG A 49 -1.22 9.01 13.52
C ARG A 49 0.08 9.16 12.73
N ASP A 50 1.09 9.78 13.33
CA ASP A 50 2.40 9.98 12.69
C ASP A 50 3.11 8.65 12.45
N GLU A 51 3.09 7.73 13.42
CA GLU A 51 3.62 6.36 13.27
C GLU A 51 2.95 5.61 12.10
N ARG A 52 1.63 5.73 11.96
CA ARG A 52 0.88 5.11 10.84
C ARG A 52 1.29 5.70 9.49
N ILE A 53 1.48 7.03 9.42
CA ILE A 53 1.93 7.69 8.19
C ILE A 53 3.36 7.27 7.83
N GLU A 54 4.24 7.12 8.82
CA GLU A 54 5.60 6.63 8.61
C GLU A 54 5.62 5.18 8.09
N ALA A 55 4.86 4.29 8.72
CA ALA A 55 4.71 2.91 8.25
C ALA A 55 4.18 2.85 6.80
N LEU A 56 3.20 3.71 6.46
CA LEU A 56 2.66 3.81 5.11
C LEU A 56 3.70 4.32 4.09
N LYS A 57 4.51 5.31 4.46
CA LYS A 57 5.62 5.80 3.62
C LYS A 57 6.64 4.70 3.36
N THR A 58 7.02 3.95 4.38
CA THR A 58 7.95 2.81 4.26
C THR A 58 7.36 1.71 3.39
N ALA A 59 6.07 1.38 3.54
CA ALA A 59 5.38 0.41 2.70
C ALA A 59 5.37 0.84 1.22
N TYR A 60 5.11 2.12 0.94
CA TYR A 60 5.17 2.64 -0.43
C TYR A 60 6.58 2.70 -0.98
N ALA A 61 7.60 3.04 -0.18
CA ALA A 61 8.99 2.99 -0.61
C ALA A 61 9.43 1.56 -0.97
N GLN A 62 9.00 0.58 -0.17
CA GLN A 62 9.22 -0.84 -0.46
C GLN A 62 8.54 -1.27 -1.77
N PHE A 63 7.30 -0.82 -2.00
CA PHE A 63 6.59 -1.06 -3.26
C PHE A 63 7.27 -0.40 -4.46
N ASP A 64 7.73 0.85 -4.32
CA ASP A 64 8.45 1.59 -5.36
C ASP A 64 9.76 0.88 -5.75
N ALA A 65 10.49 0.38 -4.76
CA ALA A 65 11.70 -0.41 -4.98
C ALA A 65 11.44 -1.74 -5.71
N ASP A 66 10.31 -2.41 -5.44
CA ASP A 66 9.94 -3.64 -6.16
C ASP A 66 9.45 -3.35 -7.58
N CYS A 67 8.68 -2.28 -7.76
CA CYS A 67 8.08 -1.91 -9.04
C CYS A 67 9.10 -1.31 -10.02
N THR A 68 10.07 -0.53 -9.55
CA THR A 68 11.16 -0.03 -10.40
C THR A 68 12.02 -1.16 -10.97
N GLN A 69 12.11 -2.29 -10.27
CA GLN A 69 12.81 -3.49 -10.70
C GLN A 69 11.90 -4.52 -11.38
N LEU A 70 10.70 -4.13 -11.85
CA LEU A 70 9.79 -5.04 -12.52
C LEU A 70 10.49 -5.74 -13.70
N ALA A 71 10.38 -7.07 -13.75
CA ALA A 71 11.03 -7.86 -14.79
C ALA A 71 10.36 -7.63 -16.15
N ASP A 72 11.15 -7.73 -17.22
CA ASP A 72 10.67 -7.50 -18.58
C ASP A 72 9.68 -8.61 -19.00
N PRO A 73 8.43 -8.27 -19.38
CA PRO A 73 7.44 -9.22 -19.87
C PRO A 73 7.97 -10.15 -20.96
N ASN A 74 8.84 -9.66 -21.86
CA ASN A 74 9.41 -10.43 -22.96
C ASN A 74 10.26 -11.61 -22.44
N THR A 75 11.14 -11.31 -21.47
CA THR A 75 12.04 -12.29 -20.85
C THR A 75 11.28 -13.35 -20.06
N LEU A 76 10.20 -12.95 -19.39
CA LEU A 76 9.28 -13.84 -18.68
C LEU A 76 8.30 -14.56 -19.61
N SER A 77 8.13 -14.07 -20.84
CA SER A 77 7.04 -14.38 -21.78
C SER A 77 5.69 -14.56 -21.07
N ARG A 78 5.40 -13.63 -20.16
CA ARG A 78 4.23 -13.56 -19.27
C ARG A 78 4.13 -12.15 -18.69
N SER A 79 2.93 -11.75 -18.26
CA SER A 79 2.75 -10.52 -17.47
C SER A 79 3.60 -10.55 -16.18
N PRO A 80 4.48 -9.56 -15.95
CA PRO A 80 5.27 -9.47 -14.72
C PRO A 80 4.43 -9.00 -13.52
N ILE A 81 3.18 -8.59 -13.75
CA ILE A 81 2.26 -8.11 -12.71
C ILE A 81 0.93 -8.86 -12.80
N GLU A 82 0.39 -9.23 -11.64
CA GLU A 82 -0.96 -9.76 -11.48
C GLU A 82 -1.70 -8.92 -10.44
N VAL A 83 -2.92 -8.54 -10.77
CA VAL A 83 -3.78 -7.69 -9.95
C VAL A 83 -5.08 -8.42 -9.73
N ASP A 84 -5.39 -8.68 -8.46
CA ASP A 84 -6.64 -9.29 -8.04
C ASP A 84 -7.23 -8.53 -6.84
N ALA A 85 -8.40 -8.96 -6.37
CA ALA A 85 -8.98 -8.44 -5.15
C ALA A 85 -8.04 -8.67 -3.95
N ASN A 86 -7.67 -7.59 -3.29
CA ASN A 86 -6.89 -7.60 -2.04
C ASN A 86 -5.50 -8.23 -2.12
N ARG A 87 -4.94 -8.35 -3.33
CA ARG A 87 -3.55 -8.76 -3.55
C ARG A 87 -2.97 -8.21 -4.84
N VAL A 88 -1.66 -7.99 -4.83
CA VAL A 88 -0.88 -7.55 -5.99
C VAL A 88 0.39 -8.38 -6.03
N LEU A 89 0.62 -9.06 -7.14
CA LEU A 89 1.81 -9.88 -7.35
C LEU A 89 2.69 -9.22 -8.41
N LEU A 90 3.99 -9.17 -8.14
CA LEU A 90 4.98 -8.64 -9.08
C LEU A 90 6.12 -9.66 -9.23
N VAL A 91 6.67 -9.76 -10.42
CA VAL A 91 7.93 -10.45 -10.71
C VAL A 91 8.95 -9.36 -10.97
N ARG A 92 10.00 -9.32 -10.15
CA ARG A 92 11.09 -8.36 -10.27
C ARG A 92 12.39 -9.04 -10.67
N ASP A 93 13.24 -8.31 -11.37
CA ASP A 93 14.64 -8.61 -11.49
C ASP A 93 15.31 -8.41 -10.13
N ARG A 94 16.16 -9.35 -9.75
CA ARG A 94 17.06 -9.25 -8.61
C ARG A 94 18.48 -9.13 -9.17
N ARG A 95 19.02 -7.93 -9.07
CA ARG A 95 20.40 -7.60 -9.47
C ARG A 95 21.17 -7.25 -8.21
N ASP A 96 21.87 -8.24 -7.66
CA ASP A 96 22.85 -8.02 -6.60
C ASP A 96 24.25 -8.05 -7.25
N ASP A 97 25.13 -7.09 -6.94
CA ASP A 97 26.44 -6.92 -7.61
C ASP A 97 27.36 -8.16 -7.59
N SER A 98 27.09 -9.11 -6.70
CA SER A 98 27.91 -10.32 -6.49
C SER A 98 27.20 -11.63 -6.82
N GLN A 99 25.94 -11.58 -7.29
CA GLN A 99 25.16 -12.78 -7.59
C GLN A 99 24.70 -12.79 -9.04
N PRO A 100 24.50 -13.98 -9.64
CA PRO A 100 23.89 -14.09 -10.96
C PRO A 100 22.52 -13.41 -10.99
N PRO A 101 22.13 -12.79 -12.12
CA PRO A 101 20.79 -12.27 -12.30
C PRO A 101 19.75 -13.36 -12.02
N ALA A 102 18.78 -13.05 -11.17
CA ALA A 102 17.69 -13.94 -10.83
C ALA A 102 16.39 -13.15 -10.81
N TRP A 103 15.27 -13.83 -10.98
CA TRP A 103 13.95 -13.28 -10.72
C TRP A 103 13.56 -13.51 -9.27
N GLN A 104 12.69 -12.66 -8.77
CA GLN A 104 12.03 -12.85 -7.49
C GLN A 104 10.56 -12.49 -7.63
N VAL A 105 9.69 -13.35 -7.12
CA VAL A 105 8.26 -13.07 -7.06
C VAL A 105 7.95 -12.43 -5.72
N VAL A 106 7.25 -11.31 -5.74
CA VAL A 106 6.79 -10.60 -4.55
C VAL A 106 5.28 -10.49 -4.57
N LEU A 107 4.65 -10.67 -3.41
CA LEU A 107 3.21 -10.61 -3.24
C LEU A 107 2.89 -9.63 -2.12
N TYR A 108 2.11 -8.61 -2.44
CA TYR A 108 1.47 -7.72 -1.49
C TYR A 108 0.06 -8.21 -1.24
N ARG A 109 -0.33 -8.36 0.02
CA ARG A 109 -1.69 -8.74 0.40
C ARG A 109 -2.07 -8.15 1.75
N VAL A 110 -3.36 -8.09 2.01
CA VAL A 110 -3.87 -7.72 3.34
C VAL A 110 -4.43 -8.96 4.03
N VAL A 111 -3.90 -9.27 5.20
CA VAL A 111 -4.34 -10.38 6.08
C VAL A 111 -4.51 -9.82 7.49
N ASP A 112 -5.64 -10.05 8.13
CA ASP A 112 -5.94 -9.58 9.49
C ASP A 112 -5.65 -8.08 9.70
N SER A 113 -6.08 -7.25 8.72
CA SER A 113 -5.83 -5.80 8.67
C SER A 113 -4.35 -5.39 8.66
N ARG A 114 -3.46 -6.29 8.25
CA ARG A 114 -2.02 -6.05 8.09
C ARG A 114 -1.64 -6.19 6.63
N LEU A 115 -0.91 -5.21 6.13
CA LEU A 115 -0.26 -5.31 4.83
C LEU A 115 0.99 -6.18 4.99
N GLU A 116 0.99 -7.31 4.30
CA GLU A 116 2.11 -8.22 4.22
C GLU A 116 2.77 -8.15 2.84
N ARG A 117 4.09 -8.22 2.83
CA ARG A 117 4.90 -8.50 1.65
C ARG A 117 5.51 -9.88 1.79
N LEU A 118 5.15 -10.78 0.90
CA LEU A 118 5.78 -12.09 0.77
C LEU A 118 6.77 -12.05 -0.39
N GLN A 119 7.89 -12.77 -0.28
CA GLN A 119 8.86 -12.90 -1.36
C GLN A 119 9.34 -14.34 -1.51
N SER A 120 9.49 -14.78 -2.76
CA SER A 120 10.08 -16.07 -3.10
C SER A 120 11.59 -16.08 -2.88
N GLN A 121 12.18 -17.28 -2.92
CA GLN A 121 13.61 -17.43 -3.15
C GLN A 121 13.99 -16.91 -4.56
N PRO A 122 15.28 -16.60 -4.83
CA PRO A 122 15.76 -16.27 -6.16
C PRO A 122 15.49 -17.39 -7.17
N ILE A 123 15.12 -17.01 -8.38
CA ILE A 123 14.63 -17.91 -9.42
C ILE A 123 15.44 -17.66 -10.70
N THR A 124 16.08 -18.70 -11.23
CA THR A 124 16.92 -18.57 -12.44
C THR A 124 16.32 -19.26 -13.67
N ASN A 125 15.20 -19.97 -13.51
CA ASN A 125 14.54 -20.66 -14.61
C ASN A 125 13.01 -20.47 -14.57
N ARG A 126 12.37 -20.66 -15.73
CA ARG A 126 10.94 -20.41 -15.92
C ARG A 126 10.03 -21.45 -15.23
N GLY A 127 10.53 -22.68 -15.04
CA GLY A 127 9.78 -23.73 -14.35
C GLY A 127 9.57 -23.38 -12.88
N ASP A 128 10.66 -22.99 -12.20
CA ASP A 128 10.63 -22.55 -10.82
C ASP A 128 9.87 -21.23 -10.63
N LEU A 129 9.91 -20.34 -11.63
CA LEU A 129 9.07 -19.14 -11.63
C LEU A 129 7.58 -19.49 -11.54
N ARG A 130 7.13 -20.46 -12.35
CA ARG A 130 5.74 -20.92 -12.33
C ARG A 130 5.38 -21.51 -10.97
N ASN A 131 6.26 -22.35 -10.42
CA ASN A 131 6.08 -22.94 -9.10
C ASN A 131 6.00 -21.88 -7.98
N ALA A 132 6.85 -20.85 -8.04
CA ALA A 132 6.85 -19.76 -7.06
C ALA A 132 5.59 -18.89 -7.15
N LEU A 133 5.12 -18.58 -8.36
CA LEU A 133 3.85 -17.89 -8.59
C LEU A 133 2.69 -18.68 -7.95
N ASP A 134 2.60 -19.98 -8.24
CA ASP A 134 1.54 -20.84 -7.71
C ASP A 134 1.63 -20.96 -6.17
N ASN A 135 2.84 -21.07 -5.62
CA ASN A 135 3.06 -21.10 -4.17
C ASN A 135 2.57 -19.82 -3.48
N LEU A 136 2.90 -18.63 -4.02
CA LEU A 136 2.48 -17.36 -3.44
C LEU A 136 0.96 -17.15 -3.56
N ARG A 137 0.34 -17.55 -4.67
CA ARG A 137 -1.13 -17.54 -4.82
C ARG A 137 -1.83 -18.42 -3.77
N GLN A 138 -1.23 -19.54 -3.38
CA GLN A 138 -1.76 -20.48 -2.38
C GLN A 138 -1.42 -20.09 -0.93
N GLY A 139 -0.82 -18.91 -0.70
CA GLY A 139 -0.56 -18.39 0.65
C GLY A 139 0.92 -18.25 1.02
N GLY A 140 1.83 -18.76 0.19
CA GLY A 140 3.27 -18.53 0.31
C GLY A 140 3.94 -19.24 1.49
N GLY A 141 3.72 -20.56 1.63
CA GLY A 141 4.20 -21.34 2.78
C GLY A 141 5.71 -21.28 3.04
N ASN A 142 6.52 -21.21 1.97
CA ASN A 142 7.99 -21.14 2.04
C ASN A 142 8.55 -19.76 1.69
N ALA A 143 7.67 -18.76 1.56
CA ALA A 143 8.06 -17.40 1.22
C ALA A 143 8.46 -16.63 2.48
N ALA A 144 9.49 -15.79 2.38
CA ALA A 144 9.81 -14.85 3.45
C ALA A 144 8.69 -13.80 3.53
N ARG A 145 8.24 -13.49 4.75
CA ARG A 145 7.07 -12.63 5.01
C ARG A 145 7.48 -11.44 5.86
N TYR A 146 7.07 -10.25 5.43
CA TYR A 146 7.33 -8.99 6.11
C TYR A 146 6.00 -8.26 6.34
N GLN A 147 5.74 -7.87 7.57
CA GLN A 147 4.62 -6.98 7.88
C GLN A 147 5.06 -5.53 7.61
N LEU A 148 4.40 -4.85 6.68
CA LEU A 148 4.76 -3.49 6.29
C LEU A 148 3.96 -2.43 7.05
N ALA A 149 2.66 -2.66 7.24
CA ALA A 149 1.77 -1.73 7.92
C ALA A 149 0.57 -2.47 8.55
N SER A 150 -0.10 -1.82 9.50
CA SER A 150 -1.32 -2.30 10.14
C SER A 150 -2.48 -1.33 9.90
N ASN A 151 -3.70 -1.72 10.26
CA ASN A 151 -4.93 -0.94 10.03
C ASN A 151 -5.21 -0.70 8.53
N ILE A 152 -4.90 -1.69 7.70
CA ILE A 152 -5.15 -1.67 6.27
C ILE A 152 -6.44 -2.46 6.01
N ASP A 153 -7.46 -1.79 5.50
CA ASP A 153 -8.77 -2.37 5.20
C ASP A 153 -8.80 -3.01 3.80
N GLY A 154 -7.87 -2.62 2.91
CA GLY A 154 -7.79 -3.20 1.58
C GLY A 154 -6.61 -2.70 0.75
N ILE A 155 -6.30 -3.47 -0.28
CA ILE A 155 -5.28 -3.16 -1.29
C ILE A 155 -5.86 -3.38 -2.69
N SER A 156 -5.55 -2.50 -3.61
CA SER A 156 -5.85 -2.65 -5.05
C SER A 156 -4.74 -2.03 -5.86
N ALA A 157 -4.51 -2.53 -7.08
CA ALA A 157 -3.58 -1.92 -8.01
C ALA A 157 -4.17 -1.78 -9.40
N ARG A 158 -3.47 -1.03 -10.24
CA ARG A 158 -3.68 -0.99 -11.69
C ARG A 158 -2.36 -0.66 -12.35
N ALA A 159 -2.15 -1.13 -13.57
CA ALA A 159 -0.93 -0.86 -14.33
C ALA A 159 -1.25 -0.12 -15.62
N TRP A 160 -0.39 0.83 -15.98
CA TRP A 160 -0.46 1.51 -17.27
C TRP A 160 0.31 0.71 -18.31
N ILE A 161 -0.40 0.25 -19.34
CA ILE A 161 0.19 -0.43 -20.48
C ILE A 161 0.31 0.56 -21.64
N GLU A 162 1.48 0.65 -22.29
CA GLU A 162 1.69 1.47 -23.49
C GLU A 162 1.80 0.56 -24.74
N PRO A 163 1.17 0.88 -25.90
CA PRO A 163 0.26 2.00 -26.17
C PRO A 163 -1.18 1.62 -25.80
N GLY A 164 -1.60 1.94 -24.59
CA GLY A 164 -2.90 1.55 -24.06
C GLY A 164 -3.34 2.49 -22.93
N GLY A 165 -3.62 1.94 -21.76
CA GLY A 165 -4.00 2.73 -20.60
C GLY A 165 -3.97 1.94 -19.30
N TRP A 166 -4.64 2.45 -18.28
CA TRP A 166 -4.77 1.79 -16.99
C TRP A 166 -5.62 0.51 -17.10
N LEU A 167 -5.06 -0.60 -16.65
CA LEU A 167 -5.72 -1.91 -16.52
C LEU A 167 -5.58 -2.40 -15.07
N ASP A 168 -6.65 -2.97 -14.52
CA ASP A 168 -6.77 -3.34 -13.11
C ASP A 168 -7.06 -4.83 -12.90
N SER A 169 -7.03 -5.63 -13.97
CA SER A 169 -7.28 -7.07 -13.90
C SER A 169 -6.16 -7.86 -14.56
N THR A 170 -5.77 -8.97 -13.91
CA THR A 170 -4.75 -9.91 -14.43
C THR A 170 -5.05 -10.36 -15.85
N GLY A 171 -6.31 -10.66 -16.17
CA GLY A 171 -6.73 -11.07 -17.51
C GLY A 171 -6.45 -9.99 -18.57
N ALA A 172 -6.89 -8.75 -18.32
CA ALA A 172 -6.66 -7.64 -19.26
C ALA A 172 -5.17 -7.30 -19.42
N LEU A 173 -4.41 -7.31 -18.31
CA LEU A 173 -2.96 -7.11 -18.33
C LEU A 173 -2.26 -8.15 -19.21
N SER A 174 -2.62 -9.43 -19.03
CA SER A 174 -2.04 -10.52 -19.81
C SER A 174 -2.41 -10.43 -21.30
N ALA A 175 -3.64 -10.07 -21.63
CA ALA A 175 -4.11 -9.93 -23.00
C ALA A 175 -3.47 -8.73 -23.71
N ALA A 176 -3.27 -7.61 -22.99
CA ALA A 176 -2.62 -6.41 -23.53
C ALA A 176 -1.13 -6.65 -23.81
N LEU A 177 -0.43 -7.37 -22.93
CA LEU A 177 0.98 -7.71 -23.12
C LEU A 177 1.17 -8.87 -24.13
N PHE A 178 0.25 -9.83 -24.18
CA PHE A 178 0.35 -11.04 -25.01
C PHE A 178 -0.96 -11.34 -25.77
N PRO A 179 -1.29 -10.54 -26.80
CA PRO A 179 -2.56 -10.65 -27.53
C PRO A 179 -2.74 -11.98 -28.28
N GLY A 180 -1.65 -12.69 -28.60
CA GLY A 180 -1.67 -13.99 -29.27
C GLY A 180 -1.79 -15.22 -28.36
N GLY A 181 -1.78 -15.05 -27.03
CA GLY A 181 -1.71 -16.15 -26.05
C GLY A 181 -2.97 -16.38 -25.20
N SER A 182 -4.04 -15.63 -25.45
CA SER A 182 -5.24 -15.65 -24.61
C SER A 182 -6.25 -16.71 -25.08
N ASN A 183 -6.27 -17.89 -24.44
CA ASN A 183 -7.39 -18.83 -24.52
C ASN A 183 -8.59 -18.34 -23.69
N THR A 184 -9.10 -17.15 -23.99
CA THR A 184 -10.30 -16.62 -23.34
C THR A 184 -11.45 -16.71 -24.33
N THR A 185 -12.30 -17.71 -24.13
CA THR A 185 -13.62 -17.80 -24.77
C THR A 185 -14.45 -16.58 -24.33
N THR A 186 -14.55 -15.56 -25.17
CA THR A 186 -15.60 -14.53 -25.06
C THR A 186 -16.55 -14.66 -26.24
N LEU A 187 -17.68 -15.29 -25.96
CA LEU A 187 -18.89 -15.27 -26.76
C LEU A 187 -19.47 -13.84 -26.79
N THR A 188 -20.10 -13.49 -27.93
CA THR A 188 -21.06 -12.38 -28.21
C THR A 188 -20.51 -10.94 -28.23
N GLY A 189 -20.65 -10.12 -29.27
CA GLY A 189 -21.26 -10.25 -30.60
C GLY A 189 -21.29 -8.86 -31.28
N LEU A 190 -20.84 -8.76 -32.54
CA LEU A 190 -21.20 -7.68 -33.47
C LEU A 190 -21.49 -8.32 -34.84
N PRO A 191 -22.58 -7.92 -35.54
CA PRO A 191 -22.98 -8.54 -36.79
C PRO A 191 -22.04 -8.19 -37.95
N SER A 192 -21.97 -9.16 -38.85
CA SER A 192 -21.12 -9.29 -40.03
C SER A 192 -21.25 -8.16 -41.05
N ALA A 193 -20.12 -7.77 -41.64
CA ALA A 193 -20.05 -7.41 -43.04
C ALA A 193 -19.02 -8.33 -43.71
N SER A 194 -19.52 -9.16 -44.63
CA SER A 194 -18.80 -10.20 -45.36
C SER A 194 -18.07 -9.64 -46.58
N THR A 195 -16.82 -10.07 -46.79
CA THR A 195 -16.26 -10.37 -48.12
C THR A 195 -15.29 -11.55 -48.01
N PRO A 196 -15.29 -12.50 -48.97
CA PRO A 196 -14.39 -13.65 -48.96
C PRO A 196 -13.13 -13.32 -49.76
N SER A 197 -11.93 -13.65 -49.25
CA SER A 197 -10.81 -14.02 -50.11
C SER A 197 -9.60 -14.61 -49.36
N ALA A 198 -9.15 -15.71 -49.95
CA ALA A 198 -7.79 -16.26 -49.97
C ALA A 198 -7.21 -16.89 -48.69
N SER A 199 -7.23 -18.21 -48.70
CA SER A 199 -6.31 -19.10 -47.99
C SER A 199 -4.86 -18.78 -48.38
N ALA A 200 -4.01 -18.51 -47.39
CA ALA A 200 -2.55 -18.49 -47.51
C ALA A 200 -1.92 -19.14 -46.25
N PRO A 201 -0.72 -19.73 -46.36
CA PRO A 201 -0.31 -20.87 -45.55
C PRO A 201 0.18 -20.48 -44.14
N SER A 202 -0.03 -21.41 -43.21
CA SER A 202 0.57 -21.42 -41.88
C SER A 202 2.08 -21.64 -41.99
N ALA A 203 2.88 -20.62 -41.63
CA ALA A 203 4.25 -20.75 -41.13
C ALA A 203 4.80 -19.37 -40.71
N ASN A 204 4.89 -19.09 -39.41
CA ASN A 204 6.16 -18.65 -38.80
C ASN A 204 6.08 -18.75 -37.27
N ASN A 205 6.94 -19.58 -36.67
CA ASN A 205 7.26 -19.55 -35.24
C ASN A 205 8.10 -18.28 -34.93
N GLY A 206 7.49 -17.11 -35.10
CA GLY A 206 8.04 -15.85 -34.63
C GLY A 206 7.68 -15.69 -33.17
N VAL A 207 8.69 -15.57 -32.30
CA VAL A 207 8.50 -15.03 -30.94
C VAL A 207 7.75 -13.71 -31.10
N VAL A 208 6.47 -13.68 -30.69
CA VAL A 208 5.70 -12.44 -30.63
C VAL A 208 6.36 -11.60 -29.55
N VAL A 209 7.10 -10.58 -29.94
CA VAL A 209 7.59 -9.55 -29.03
C VAL A 209 6.37 -8.69 -28.66
N PRO A 210 5.95 -8.62 -27.39
CA PRO A 210 5.04 -7.59 -26.93
C PRO A 210 5.44 -6.22 -27.48
N ALA A 211 4.58 -5.64 -28.33
CA ALA A 211 4.63 -4.21 -28.63
C ALA A 211 4.24 -3.37 -27.39
N ALA A 212 3.73 -4.04 -26.35
CA ALA A 212 3.19 -3.44 -25.15
C ALA A 212 4.15 -3.57 -23.96
N SER A 213 4.33 -2.48 -23.23
CA SER A 213 5.16 -2.42 -22.02
C SER A 213 4.36 -1.92 -20.82
N VAL A 214 4.69 -2.41 -19.63
CA VAL A 214 4.17 -1.84 -18.37
C VAL A 214 5.00 -0.60 -18.09
N ARG A 215 4.40 0.60 -18.09
CA ARG A 215 5.11 1.87 -17.82
C ARG A 215 4.96 2.39 -16.40
N ALA A 216 3.84 2.08 -15.77
CA ALA A 216 3.56 2.51 -14.42
C ALA A 216 2.68 1.51 -13.69
N VAL A 217 2.78 1.47 -12.37
CA VAL A 217 1.87 0.74 -11.49
C VAL A 217 1.37 1.69 -10.41
N GLU A 218 0.05 1.81 -10.29
CA GLU A 218 -0.58 2.51 -9.18
C GLU A 218 -0.97 1.50 -8.11
N LEU A 219 -0.49 1.70 -6.88
CA LEU A 219 -0.92 0.98 -5.70
C LEU A 219 -1.84 1.87 -4.85
N ALA A 220 -3.03 1.36 -4.54
CA ALA A 220 -3.97 2.00 -3.63
C ALA A 220 -4.15 1.16 -2.36
N LEU A 221 -4.10 1.82 -1.20
CA LEU A 221 -4.33 1.25 0.11
C LEU A 221 -5.52 1.95 0.77
N LEU A 222 -6.45 1.18 1.32
CA LEU A 222 -7.52 1.68 2.18
C LEU A 222 -7.03 1.56 3.62
N VAL A 223 -6.84 2.69 4.30
CA VAL A 223 -6.18 2.75 5.61
C VAL A 223 -7.11 3.38 6.63
N ARG A 224 -7.26 2.74 7.78
CA ARG A 224 -8.03 3.25 8.91
C ARG A 224 -7.11 4.00 9.87
N MET A 225 -7.21 5.34 9.90
CA MET A 225 -6.34 6.18 10.74
C MET A 225 -6.74 6.21 12.22
N THR A 226 -8.02 5.99 12.52
CA THR A 226 -8.56 5.92 13.88
C THR A 226 -9.51 4.73 14.01
N PRO A 227 -9.66 4.10 15.19
CA PRO A 227 -10.46 2.88 15.34
C PRO A 227 -11.92 3.02 14.85
N GLN A 228 -12.52 4.19 15.04
CA GLN A 228 -13.91 4.48 14.65
C GLN A 228 -14.02 5.30 13.35
N GLY A 229 -12.89 5.68 12.73
CA GLY A 229 -12.88 6.50 11.53
C GLY A 229 -13.21 5.71 10.27
N ALA A 230 -13.73 6.41 9.25
CA ALA A 230 -13.87 5.83 7.92
C ALA A 230 -12.48 5.55 7.29
N PRO A 231 -12.31 4.46 6.52
CA PRO A 231 -11.07 4.19 5.83
C PRO A 231 -10.79 5.29 4.78
N GLN A 232 -9.54 5.72 4.72
CA GLN A 232 -9.04 6.70 3.76
C GLN A 232 -8.24 6.00 2.67
N ARG A 233 -8.40 6.44 1.42
CA ARG A 233 -7.66 5.89 0.28
C ARG A 233 -6.36 6.67 0.09
N PHE A 234 -5.24 5.97 0.13
CA PHE A 234 -3.93 6.47 -0.24
C PHE A 234 -3.48 5.81 -1.53
N THR A 235 -2.81 6.54 -2.40
CA THR A 235 -2.35 6.04 -3.71
C THR A 235 -0.91 6.45 -3.98
N ARG A 236 -0.13 5.55 -4.57
CA ARG A 236 1.21 5.83 -5.08
C ARG A 236 1.34 5.26 -6.48
N ILE A 237 1.82 6.09 -7.41
CA ILE A 237 2.21 5.64 -8.75
C ILE A 237 3.72 5.44 -8.74
N CYS A 238 4.16 4.27 -9.17
CA CYS A 238 5.54 3.94 -9.46
C CYS A 238 5.73 3.87 -10.98
N MET A 239 6.81 4.46 -11.48
CA MET A 239 7.25 4.28 -12.87
C MET A 239 8.15 3.05 -12.94
N THR A 240 7.88 2.14 -13.86
CA THR A 240 8.69 0.93 -14.06
C THR A 240 9.98 1.28 -14.81
N GLY A 241 11.02 0.45 -14.65
CA GLY A 241 12.28 0.60 -15.37
C GLY A 241 12.28 0.00 -16.80
N LEU A 242 11.10 -0.28 -17.36
CA LEU A 242 10.88 -0.94 -18.65
C LEU A 242 10.59 0.07 -19.76
#